data_AF-A0A7S4M191-F1
#
_entry.id   AF-A0A7S4M191-F1
#
_cell.length_a   1.000
_cell.length_b   1.000
_cell.length_c   1.000
_cell.angle_alpha   90.00
_cell.angle_beta   90.00
_cell.angle_gamma   90.00
#
_symmetry.space_group_name_H-M   'P 1'
#
loop_
_entity.id
_entity.type
_entity.pdbx_description
1 polymer ?
#
loop_
_entity_poly.entity_id
_entity_poly.type
_entity_poly.pdbx_seq_one_letter_code
_entity_poly.pdbx_strand_id
1 'polypeptide(L)'
;VGWAFTLPRGEPCRERWRQIPAGTDVVITHGPVLGHGDLCSSGDRAGDLDLLDELQKRVRPRYHVAGHVHEGYGATTDGAITFVNASTCTLRYKPDNKPLVFDVVPQTVAVG
;
A
#
# COMPACT_ATOMS: atom_id res chain seq x y z
N VAL A 1 -8.94 -17.47 -1.04
CA VAL A 1 -9.16 -16.15 -0.41
C VAL A 1 -10.24 -16.30 0.66
N GLY A 2 -10.11 -15.61 1.79
CA GLY A 2 -11.01 -15.79 2.95
C GLY A 2 -10.93 -14.69 4.02
N TRP A 3 -10.35 -13.53 3.67
CA TRP A 3 -10.22 -12.38 4.58
C TRP A 3 -10.91 -11.15 3.99
N ALA A 4 -11.36 -10.23 4.85
CA ALA A 4 -12.10 -9.05 4.46
C ALA A 4 -11.30 -8.16 3.49
N PHE A 5 -12.00 -7.43 2.62
CA PHE A 5 -11.43 -6.47 1.65
C PHE A 5 -10.45 -7.09 0.64
N THR A 6 -10.61 -8.37 0.31
CA THR A 6 -9.85 -9.04 -0.76
C THR A 6 -10.72 -9.31 -1.98
N LEU A 7 -10.14 -9.14 -3.17
CA LEU A 7 -10.69 -9.64 -4.44
C LEU A 7 -9.77 -10.75 -4.96
N PRO A 8 -10.27 -11.65 -5.84
CA PRO A 8 -9.40 -12.57 -6.55
C PRO A 8 -8.35 -11.82 -7.37
N ARG A 9 -7.10 -12.33 -7.38
CA ARG A 9 -6.01 -11.80 -8.21
C ARG A 9 -6.38 -11.80 -9.70
N GLY A 10 -5.74 -10.92 -10.47
CA GLY A 10 -6.03 -10.73 -11.88
C GLY A 10 -7.12 -9.68 -12.10
N GLU A 11 -7.99 -9.91 -13.08
CA GLU A 11 -8.91 -8.88 -13.58
C GLU A 11 -9.81 -8.25 -12.50
N PRO A 12 -10.38 -8.98 -11.52
CA PRO A 12 -11.21 -8.35 -10.49
C PRO A 12 -10.44 -7.30 -9.65
N CYS A 13 -9.18 -7.57 -9.31
CA CYS A 13 -8.30 -6.60 -8.68
C CYS A 13 -7.99 -5.43 -9.62
N ARG A 14 -7.63 -5.71 -10.89
CA ARG A 14 -7.27 -4.68 -11.88
C ARG A 14 -8.41 -3.69 -12.13
N GLU A 15 -9.64 -4.17 -12.26
CA GLU A 15 -10.82 -3.32 -12.42
C GLU A 15 -10.98 -2.34 -11.26
N ARG A 16 -10.62 -2.74 -10.03
CA ARG A 16 -10.62 -1.85 -8.87
C ARG A 16 -9.47 -0.84 -8.95
N TRP A 17 -8.26 -1.28 -9.27
CA TRP A 17 -7.08 -0.42 -9.29
C TRP A 17 -7.12 0.63 -10.42
N ARG A 18 -7.72 0.29 -11.57
CA ARG A 18 -7.98 1.24 -12.67
C ARG A 18 -8.88 2.41 -12.28
N GLN A 19 -9.70 2.27 -11.23
CA GLN A 19 -10.56 3.35 -10.73
C GLN A 19 -9.80 4.41 -9.93
N ILE A 20 -8.54 4.16 -9.56
CA ILE A 20 -7.71 5.16 -8.88
C ILE A 20 -7.41 6.30 -9.86
N PRO A 21 -7.80 7.56 -9.56
CA PRO A 21 -7.53 8.69 -10.44
C PRO A 21 -6.03 8.92 -10.63
N ALA A 22 -5.62 9.30 -11.85
CA ALA A 22 -4.25 9.74 -12.10
C ALA A 22 -3.95 11.03 -11.30
N GLY A 23 -2.71 11.18 -10.82
CA GLY A 23 -2.30 12.34 -10.02
C GLY A 23 -2.79 12.30 -8.56
N THR A 24 -3.32 11.16 -8.11
CA THR A 24 -3.62 10.96 -6.67
C THR A 24 -2.32 10.98 -5.88
N ASP A 25 -2.18 11.90 -4.91
CA ASP A 25 -0.95 12.01 -4.10
C ASP A 25 -0.79 10.89 -3.07
N VAL A 26 -1.91 10.43 -2.49
CA VAL A 26 -1.94 9.42 -1.43
C VAL A 26 -2.97 8.34 -1.76
N VAL A 27 -2.52 7.11 -1.90
CA VAL A 27 -3.39 5.94 -2.08
C VAL A 27 -3.45 5.15 -0.78
N ILE A 28 -4.65 4.80 -0.33
CA ILE A 28 -4.85 3.99 0.87
C ILE A 28 -5.58 2.70 0.48
N THR A 29 -5.02 1.54 0.83
CA THR A 29 -5.64 0.22 0.62
C THR A 29 -5.59 -0.60 1.89
N HIS A 30 -6.39 -1.66 1.99
CA HIS A 30 -6.31 -2.55 3.15
C HIS A 30 -4.99 -3.35 3.16
N GLY A 31 -4.67 -4.00 2.04
CA GLY A 31 -3.46 -4.80 1.87
C GLY A 31 -2.34 -4.06 1.12
N PRO A 32 -1.09 -4.52 1.28
CA PRO A 32 0.09 -3.94 0.65
C PRO A 32 0.22 -4.28 -0.85
N VAL A 33 1.09 -3.55 -1.54
CA VAL A 33 1.61 -3.95 -2.86
C VAL A 33 2.67 -5.04 -2.70
N LEU A 34 2.96 -5.78 -3.79
CA LEU A 34 4.04 -6.76 -3.78
C LEU A 34 5.38 -6.11 -3.42
N GLY A 35 6.14 -6.75 -2.52
CA GLY A 35 7.51 -6.33 -2.17
C GLY A 35 7.61 -5.32 -1.03
N HIS A 36 6.53 -4.60 -0.69
CA HIS A 36 6.56 -3.51 0.29
C HIS A 36 5.61 -3.77 1.47
N GLY A 37 6.18 -4.17 2.61
CA GLY A 37 5.40 -4.46 3.82
C GLY A 37 4.47 -5.67 3.69
N ASP A 38 4.80 -6.61 2.81
CA ASP A 38 3.91 -7.71 2.41
C ASP A 38 4.40 -9.12 2.74
N LEU A 39 5.58 -9.24 3.34
CA LEU A 39 6.16 -10.52 3.74
C LEU A 39 5.49 -11.02 5.02
N CYS A 40 4.80 -12.16 4.92
CA CYS A 40 4.16 -12.83 6.04
C CYS A 40 5.18 -13.67 6.81
N SER A 41 4.87 -14.00 8.06
CA SER A 41 5.65 -14.94 8.88
C SER A 41 5.75 -16.36 8.30
N SER A 42 4.84 -16.73 7.39
CA SER A 42 4.93 -17.98 6.62
C SER A 42 6.07 -17.99 5.59
N GLY A 43 6.65 -16.83 5.26
CA GLY A 43 7.59 -16.63 4.17
C GLY A 43 6.93 -16.25 2.83
N ASP A 44 5.60 -16.31 2.75
CA ASP A 44 4.86 -15.90 1.56
C ASP A 44 4.71 -14.38 1.47
N ARG A 45 4.45 -13.90 0.25
CA ARG A 45 4.14 -12.49 -0.02
C ARG A 45 2.66 -12.31 -0.31
N ALA A 46 1.99 -11.50 0.52
CA ALA A 46 0.57 -11.19 0.38
C ALA A 46 0.29 -9.97 -0.51
N GLY A 47 1.33 -9.30 -1.02
CA GLY A 47 1.19 -8.04 -1.75
C GLY A 47 0.61 -8.22 -3.15
N ASP A 48 -0.10 -7.20 -3.63
CA ASP A 48 -0.68 -7.20 -4.98
C ASP A 48 0.29 -6.65 -6.03
N LEU A 49 0.61 -7.45 -7.05
CA LEU A 49 1.45 -7.06 -8.17
C LEU A 49 0.74 -6.11 -9.13
N ASP A 50 -0.56 -6.33 -9.41
CA ASP A 50 -1.32 -5.47 -10.31
C ASP A 50 -1.48 -4.07 -9.71
N LEU A 51 -1.63 -3.96 -8.38
CA LEU A 51 -1.63 -2.65 -7.69
C LEU A 51 -0.26 -1.97 -7.81
N LEU A 52 0.84 -2.70 -7.59
CA LEU A 52 2.19 -2.14 -7.73
C LEU A 52 2.39 -1.52 -9.12
N ASP A 53 2.00 -2.27 -10.16
CA ASP A 53 2.12 -1.85 -11.55
C ASP A 53 1.32 -0.57 -11.84
N GLU A 54 0.08 -0.51 -11.38
CA GLU A 54 -0.79 0.67 -11.52
C GLU A 54 -0.22 1.89 -10.80
N LEU A 55 0.32 1.72 -9.59
CA LEU A 55 0.92 2.80 -8.82
C LEU A 55 2.21 3.33 -9.46
N GLN A 56 3.08 2.45 -9.94
CA GLN A 56 4.36 2.85 -10.52
C GLN A 56 4.20 3.46 -11.92
N LYS A 57 3.28 2.95 -12.75
CA LYS A 57 3.18 3.36 -14.16
C LYS A 57 2.19 4.50 -14.40
N ARG A 58 1.02 4.46 -13.75
CA ARG A 58 -0.10 5.36 -14.09
C ARG A 58 -0.42 6.37 -13.00
N VAL A 59 -0.71 5.89 -11.79
CA VAL A 59 -1.19 6.76 -10.70
C VAL A 59 -0.06 7.65 -10.19
N ARG A 60 1.13 7.06 -9.97
CA ARG A 60 2.34 7.69 -9.45
C ARG A 60 2.10 8.52 -8.19
N PRO A 61 1.52 7.94 -7.13
CA PRO A 61 1.33 8.65 -5.87
C PRO A 61 2.67 8.90 -5.18
N ARG A 62 2.72 9.87 -4.28
CA ARG A 62 3.86 10.04 -3.39
C ARG A 62 3.85 9.03 -2.25
N TYR A 63 2.66 8.62 -1.82
CA TYR A 63 2.46 7.71 -0.71
C TYR A 63 1.44 6.62 -1.03
N HIS A 64 1.79 5.38 -0.69
CA HIS A 64 0.86 4.27 -0.59
C HIS A 64 0.80 3.79 0.86
N VAL A 65 -0.38 3.85 1.47
CA VAL A 65 -0.60 3.42 2.85
C VAL A 65 -1.45 2.16 2.85
N ALA A 66 -0.96 1.14 3.55
CA ALA A 66 -1.58 -0.16 3.69
C ALA A 66 -1.57 -0.64 5.15
N GLY A 67 -2.13 -1.82 5.38
CA GLY A 67 -2.02 -2.56 6.63
C GLY A 67 -2.06 -4.06 6.36
N HIS A 68 -2.95 -4.77 7.07
CA HIS A 68 -3.27 -6.19 6.91
C HIS A 68 -2.15 -7.16 7.31
N VAL A 69 -0.94 -7.00 6.77
CA VAL A 69 0.21 -7.85 7.10
C VAL A 69 0.89 -7.28 8.34
N HIS A 70 0.55 -7.80 9.51
CA HIS A 70 1.00 -7.27 10.80
C HIS A 70 2.53 -7.30 10.97
N GLU A 71 3.17 -8.30 10.38
CA GLU A 71 4.62 -8.49 10.31
C GLU A 71 5.32 -7.42 9.50
N GLY A 72 4.61 -6.84 8.54
CA GLY A 72 5.15 -5.89 7.57
C GLY A 72 5.17 -4.44 8.06
N TYR A 73 4.81 -4.16 9.32
CA TYR A 73 4.75 -2.81 9.88
C TYR A 73 6.05 -2.03 9.62
N GLY A 74 5.91 -0.80 9.11
CA GLY A 74 7.02 0.08 8.81
C GLY A 74 6.84 0.81 7.48
N ALA A 75 7.93 1.34 6.95
CA ALA A 75 7.94 2.05 5.69
C ALA A 75 9.14 1.64 4.82
N THR A 76 8.94 1.66 3.51
CA THR A 76 9.97 1.43 2.49
C THR A 76 9.75 2.38 1.31
N THR A 77 10.70 2.46 0.38
CA THR A 77 10.54 3.25 -0.85
C THR A 77 11.22 2.57 -2.03
N ASP A 78 10.69 2.80 -3.23
CA ASP A 78 11.35 2.49 -4.50
C ASP A 78 12.09 3.71 -5.10
N GLY A 79 12.21 4.79 -4.33
CA GLY A 79 12.79 6.07 -4.76
C GLY A 79 11.78 7.06 -5.34
N ALA A 80 10.56 6.62 -5.68
CA ALA A 80 9.48 7.47 -6.18
C ALA A 80 8.26 7.48 -5.24
N ILE A 81 7.84 6.30 -4.79
CA ILE A 81 6.70 6.09 -3.91
C ILE A 81 7.23 5.72 -2.52
N THR A 82 6.64 6.32 -1.48
CA THR A 82 6.82 5.85 -0.11
C THR A 82 5.70 4.89 0.25
N PHE A 83 6.04 3.65 0.56
CA PHE A 83 5.11 2.60 0.93
C PHE A 83 5.10 2.44 2.45
N VAL A 84 3.93 2.58 3.06
CA VAL A 84 3.73 2.55 4.51
C VAL A 84 2.79 1.40 4.85
N ASN A 85 3.24 0.45 5.67
CA ASN A 85 2.36 -0.51 6.32
C ASN A 85 2.12 -0.04 7.76
N ALA A 86 0.92 0.48 8.00
CA ALA A 86 0.48 1.07 9.25
C ALA A 86 -0.27 0.07 10.16
N SER A 87 0.02 -1.24 10.04
CA SER A 87 -0.61 -2.25 10.90
C SER A 87 -0.30 -1.98 12.38
N THR A 88 -1.28 -1.46 13.12
CA THR A 88 -1.16 -1.16 14.56
C THR A 88 -1.02 -2.44 15.38
N CYS A 89 -1.74 -3.49 14.98
CA CYS A 89 -1.67 -4.79 15.63
C CYS A 89 -0.44 -5.57 15.17
N THR A 90 0.20 -6.24 16.11
CA THR A 90 1.22 -7.27 15.84
C THR A 90 0.56 -8.61 15.50
N LEU A 91 1.35 -9.63 15.15
CA LEU A 91 0.88 -11.01 14.98
C LEU A 91 0.12 -11.58 16.17
N ARG A 92 0.37 -11.05 17.38
CA ARG A 92 -0.33 -11.46 18.61
C ARG A 92 -1.65 -10.70 18.81
N TYR A 93 -2.10 -9.95 17.81
CA TYR A 93 -3.28 -9.08 17.86
C TYR A 93 -3.23 -8.05 18.99
N LYS A 94 -2.03 -7.60 19.35
CA LYS A 94 -1.80 -6.53 20.32
C LYS A 94 -1.47 -5.22 19.58
N PRO A 95 -2.13 -4.09 19.91
CA PRO A 95 -1.95 -2.80 19.24
C PRO A 95 -0.66 -2.09 19.69
N ASP A 96 0.47 -2.78 19.54
CA ASP A 96 1.76 -2.33 20.08
C ASP A 96 2.57 -1.50 19.08
N ASN A 97 2.28 -1.60 17.77
CA ASN A 97 2.97 -0.84 16.76
C ASN A 97 2.53 0.63 16.85
N LYS A 98 3.50 1.53 16.99
CA LYS A 98 3.23 2.97 17.16
C LYS A 98 2.66 3.57 15.86
N PRO A 99 1.87 4.64 15.95
CA PRO A 99 1.49 5.40 14.77
C PRO A 99 2.71 5.84 13.96
N LEU A 100 2.65 5.65 12.64
CA LEU A 100 3.61 6.22 11.71
C LEU A 100 3.10 7.60 11.29
N VAL A 101 3.91 8.63 11.52
CA VAL A 101 3.58 10.03 11.23
C VAL A 101 4.46 10.52 10.10
N PHE A 102 3.86 11.10 9.07
CA PHE A 102 4.57 11.68 7.93
C PHE A 102 3.81 12.89 7.38
N ASP A 103 4.55 13.81 6.77
CA ASP A 103 4.01 15.03 6.20
C ASP A 103 3.69 14.84 4.71
N VAL A 104 2.48 15.26 4.33
CA VAL A 104 2.07 15.36 2.92
C VAL A 104 2.25 16.81 2.49
N VAL A 105 3.33 17.06 1.76
CA VAL A 105 3.58 18.39 1.19
C VAL A 105 2.73 18.55 -0.07
N PRO A 106 1.90 19.59 -0.20
CA PRO A 106 1.15 19.83 -1.44
C PRO A 106 2.10 19.92 -2.64
N GLN A 107 1.71 19.37 -3.79
CA GLN A 107 2.47 19.64 -5.01
C GLN A 107 2.37 21.13 -5.33
N THR A 108 3.52 21.80 -5.43
CA THR A 108 3.55 23.15 -6.00
C THR A 108 3.12 23.02 -7.44
N VAL A 109 1.94 23.54 -7.78
CA VAL A 109 1.52 23.65 -9.17
C VAL A 109 2.52 24.61 -9.82
N ALA A 110 3.32 24.11 -10.75
CA ALA A 110 4.11 24.99 -11.60
C ALA A 110 3.12 25.85 -12.38
N VAL A 111 3.07 27.14 -12.05
CA VAL A 111 2.33 28.13 -12.83
C VAL A 111 3.09 28.25 -14.16
N GLY A 112 2.58 27.57 -15.18
CA GLY A 112 3.00 27.76 -16.57
C GLY A 112 2.33 28.97 -17.19
#